data_AF-A0A8J5TUM4-F1
#
_entry.id   AF-A0A8J5TUM4-F1
#
_cell.length_a   1.000
_cell.length_b   1.000
_cell.length_c   1.000
_cell.angle_alpha   90.00
_cell.angle_beta   90.00
_cell.angle_gamma   90.00
#
_symmetry.space_group_name_H-M   'P 1'
#
loop_
_entity.id
_entity.type
_entity.pdbx_description
1 polymer ?
#
loop_
_entity_poly.entity_id
_entity_poly.type
_entity_poly.pdbx_seq_one_letter_code
_entity_poly.pdbx_strand_id
1 'polypeptide(L)'
;MGHNKRTLHEKARALTQLELGMSVIRVAADLKVSRQAIYNLNHVAAPLPSGAIPKRKVRSGAVRKTSIRTDNILKREVMSDPAVTASTLKKKHPDLLKHVAIRTIQHRLQKDLSLPTRRAAMKPLLTEAMKKKRINFCKKYQHWTSDDWKKVFRNRLLPA
;
A
#
# COMPACT_ATOMS: atom_id res chain seq x y z
N MET A 1 16.50 25.26 12.66
CA MET A 1 15.84 25.09 13.97
C MET A 1 14.36 24.79 13.75
N GLY A 2 13.91 23.56 13.95
CA GLY A 2 12.50 23.21 13.76
C GLY A 2 11.65 23.73 14.92
N HIS A 3 10.63 24.53 14.65
CA HIS A 3 9.67 24.94 15.68
C HIS A 3 9.02 23.70 16.31
N ASN A 4 9.11 23.57 17.64
CA ASN A 4 8.51 22.47 18.40
C ASN A 4 7.02 22.31 18.06
N LYS A 5 6.63 21.10 17.69
CA LYS A 5 5.22 20.77 17.46
C LYS A 5 4.50 20.81 18.80
N ARG A 6 3.48 21.67 18.93
CA ARG A 6 2.61 21.67 20.11
C ARG A 6 1.86 20.35 20.22
N THR A 7 1.81 19.83 21.44
CA THR A 7 1.05 18.63 21.76
C THR A 7 -0.45 18.89 21.61
N LEU A 8 -1.25 17.82 21.47
CA LEU A 8 -2.71 17.94 21.36
C LEU A 8 -3.31 18.62 22.61
N HIS A 9 -2.76 18.29 23.78
CA HIS A 9 -3.19 18.78 25.07
C HIS A 9 -2.91 20.27 25.27
N GLU A 10 -1.74 20.78 24.83
CA GLU A 10 -1.45 22.22 24.86
C GLU A 10 -2.44 23.04 24.03
N LYS A 11 -2.85 22.51 22.88
CA LYS A 11 -3.86 23.17 22.04
C LYS A 11 -5.23 23.19 22.71
N ALA A 12 -5.62 22.07 23.31
CA ALA A 12 -6.89 21.97 24.05
C ALA A 12 -6.92 22.99 25.20
N ARG A 13 -5.86 23.04 26.02
CA ARG A 13 -5.73 24.04 27.10
C ARG A 13 -5.85 25.48 26.60
N ALA A 14 -5.15 25.81 25.52
CA ALA A 14 -5.25 27.15 24.91
C ALA A 14 -6.67 27.50 24.48
N LEU A 15 -7.38 26.57 23.82
CA LEU A 15 -8.76 26.79 23.38
C LEU A 15 -9.71 26.95 24.58
N THR A 16 -9.59 26.11 25.61
CA THR A 16 -10.42 26.23 26.82
C THR A 16 -10.21 27.57 27.52
N GLN A 17 -8.98 28.07 27.63
CA GLN A 17 -8.72 29.38 28.24
C GLN A 17 -9.32 30.53 27.40
N LEU A 18 -9.31 30.41 26.08
CA LEU A 18 -9.93 31.38 25.18
C LEU A 18 -11.47 31.35 25.25
N GLU A 19 -12.07 30.16 25.34
CA GLU A 19 -13.52 29.98 25.57
C GLU A 19 -13.96 30.58 26.91
N LEU A 20 -13.09 30.52 27.94
CA LEU A 20 -13.28 31.18 29.23
C LEU A 20 -13.06 32.73 29.19
N GLY A 21 -12.83 33.31 28.01
CA GLY A 21 -12.68 34.77 27.83
C GLY A 21 -11.30 35.33 28.19
N MET A 22 -10.27 34.49 28.38
CA MET A 22 -8.92 34.96 28.66
C MET A 22 -8.30 35.65 27.44
N SER A 23 -7.52 36.70 27.68
CA SER A 23 -6.84 37.41 26.59
C SER A 23 -5.75 36.52 25.94
N VAL A 24 -5.58 36.66 24.62
CA VAL A 24 -4.56 35.93 23.84
C VAL A 24 -3.14 36.12 24.41
N ILE A 25 -2.85 37.31 24.95
CA ILE A 25 -1.55 37.64 25.56
C ILE A 25 -1.34 36.84 26.84
N ARG A 26 -2.37 36.74 27.69
CA ARG A 26 -2.32 36.00 28.95
C ARG A 26 -2.15 34.50 28.70
N VAL A 27 -2.94 33.94 27.78
CA VAL A 27 -2.82 32.53 27.35
C VAL A 27 -1.43 32.23 26.79
N ALA A 28 -0.87 33.16 26.01
CA ALA A 28 0.47 33.04 25.45
C ALA A 28 1.56 33.04 26.54
N ALA A 29 1.44 33.90 27.56
CA ALA A 29 2.36 33.95 28.69
C ALA A 29 2.28 32.67 29.55
N ASP A 30 1.08 32.22 29.90
CA ASP A 30 0.84 31.01 30.69
C ASP A 30 1.42 29.76 30.02
N LEU A 31 1.20 29.62 28.71
CA LEU A 31 1.65 28.47 27.93
C LEU A 31 3.10 28.62 27.43
N LYS A 32 3.77 29.76 27.69
CA LYS A 32 5.11 30.09 27.16
C LYS A 32 5.19 29.97 25.64
N VAL A 33 4.16 30.45 24.95
CA VAL A 33 3.98 30.38 23.50
C VAL A 33 3.94 31.79 22.92
N SER A 34 4.35 31.99 21.66
CA SER A 34 4.20 33.28 21.00
C SER A 34 2.73 33.68 20.84
N ARG A 35 2.41 34.96 21.10
CA ARG A 35 1.08 35.56 20.89
C ARG A 35 0.49 35.21 19.52
N GLN A 36 1.30 35.32 18.46
CA GLN A 36 0.88 35.05 17.10
C GLN A 36 0.39 33.61 16.90
N ALA A 37 0.96 32.67 17.64
CA ALA A 37 0.60 31.28 17.50
C ALA A 37 -0.73 30.93 18.17
N ILE A 38 -1.06 31.56 19.30
CA ILE A 38 -2.39 31.46 19.92
C ILE A 38 -3.42 32.18 19.05
N TYR A 39 -3.08 33.35 18.51
CA TYR A 39 -3.93 34.07 17.55
C TYR A 39 -4.28 33.22 16.32
N ASN A 40 -3.27 32.66 15.65
CA ASN A 40 -3.48 31.78 14.48
C ASN A 40 -4.27 30.52 14.85
N LEU A 41 -4.06 29.96 16.05
CA LEU A 41 -4.80 28.80 16.53
C LEU A 41 -6.29 29.14 16.74
N ASN A 42 -6.60 30.28 17.35
CA ASN A 42 -7.97 30.75 17.54
C ASN A 42 -8.65 31.01 16.18
N HIS A 43 -7.95 31.67 15.27
CA HIS A 43 -8.47 31.96 13.92
C HIS A 43 -8.79 30.68 13.14
N VAL A 44 -7.97 29.63 13.27
CA VAL A 44 -8.23 28.33 12.62
C VAL A 44 -9.33 27.55 13.35
N ALA A 45 -9.52 27.76 14.65
CA ALA A 45 -10.56 27.13 15.46
C ALA A 45 -11.94 27.77 15.31
N ALA A 46 -12.02 29.07 15.02
CA ALA A 46 -13.28 29.81 14.88
C ALA A 46 -14.35 29.19 13.95
N PRO A 47 -14.01 28.62 12.77
CA PRO A 47 -15.01 27.97 11.91
C PRO A 47 -15.34 26.52 12.31
N LEU A 48 -14.69 25.96 13.34
CA LEU A 48 -14.93 24.59 13.79
C LEU A 48 -15.97 24.56 14.93
N PRO A 49 -16.66 23.42 15.15
CA PRO A 49 -17.55 23.26 16.30
C PRO A 49 -16.82 23.50 17.63
N SER A 50 -17.52 24.05 18.63
CA SER A 50 -16.94 24.27 19.97
C SER A 50 -16.32 22.98 20.52
N GLY A 51 -15.13 23.11 21.13
CA GLY A 51 -14.32 21.98 21.60
C GLY A 51 -13.51 21.22 20.54
N ALA A 52 -13.65 21.52 19.23
CA ALA A 52 -12.89 20.85 18.19
C ALA A 52 -11.45 21.39 18.06
N ILE A 53 -10.46 20.51 18.11
CA ILE A 53 -9.04 20.90 18.01
C ILE A 53 -8.58 20.89 16.55
N PRO A 54 -8.04 22.02 16.02
CA PRO A 54 -7.52 22.07 14.67
C PRO A 54 -6.40 21.06 14.41
N LYS A 55 -6.67 20.15 13.48
CA LYS A 55 -5.65 19.24 12.93
C LYS A 55 -4.68 20.03 12.06
N ARG A 56 -3.40 19.63 12.09
CA ARG A 56 -2.38 20.27 11.25
C ARG A 56 -2.72 20.00 9.78
N LYS A 57 -2.76 21.06 8.97
CA LYS A 57 -2.85 20.93 7.52
C LYS A 57 -1.69 20.08 6.99
N VAL A 58 -2.02 19.02 6.25
CA VAL A 58 -1.02 18.21 5.55
C VAL A 58 -0.37 19.09 4.50
N ARG A 59 0.96 19.14 4.49
CA ARG A 59 1.69 19.90 3.47
C ARG A 59 1.70 19.11 2.17
N SER A 60 1.69 19.82 1.04
CA SER A 60 2.03 19.20 -0.23
C SER A 60 3.44 18.63 -0.14
N GLY A 61 3.58 17.36 -0.51
CA GLY A 61 4.89 16.72 -0.62
C GLY A 61 5.65 17.20 -1.85
N ALA A 62 6.89 16.73 -2.00
CA ALA A 62 7.67 16.97 -3.21
C ALA A 62 6.98 16.39 -4.45
N VAL A 63 7.16 17.06 -5.59
CA VAL A 63 6.63 16.61 -6.88
C VAL A 63 7.28 15.27 -7.27
N ARG A 64 6.49 14.40 -7.90
CA ARG A 64 6.93 13.07 -8.33
C ARG A 64 7.86 13.18 -9.54
N LYS A 65 8.87 12.31 -9.59
CA LYS A 65 9.75 12.15 -10.77
C LYS A 65 9.11 11.35 -11.91
N THR A 66 8.05 10.60 -11.63
CA THR A 66 7.33 9.80 -12.63
C THR A 66 5.98 10.43 -12.94
N SER A 67 5.58 10.34 -14.20
CA SER A 67 4.26 10.77 -14.67
C SER A 67 3.27 9.60 -14.70
N ILE A 68 1.98 9.91 -14.72
CA ILE A 68 0.90 8.90 -14.83
C ILE A 68 1.08 8.06 -16.10
N ARG A 69 1.49 8.69 -17.21
CA ARG A 69 1.79 7.98 -18.47
C ARG A 69 2.90 6.96 -18.29
N THR A 70 4.00 7.33 -17.62
CA THR A 70 5.09 6.38 -17.35
C THR A 70 4.62 5.20 -16.50
N ASP A 71 3.83 5.45 -15.46
CA ASP A 71 3.33 4.39 -14.59
C ASP A 71 2.40 3.42 -15.35
N ASN A 72 1.56 3.92 -16.26
CA ASN A 72 0.67 3.09 -17.07
C ASN A 72 1.44 2.16 -18.04
N ILE A 73 2.53 2.66 -18.63
CA ILE A 73 3.40 1.83 -19.48
C ILE A 73 4.02 0.70 -18.66
N LEU A 74 4.57 1.03 -17.48
CA LEU A 74 5.15 0.03 -16.58
C LEU A 74 4.13 -0.99 -16.09
N LYS A 75 2.91 -0.55 -15.76
CA LYS A 75 1.81 -1.42 -15.38
C LYS A 75 1.50 -2.43 -16.47
N ARG A 76 1.36 -1.96 -17.72
CA ARG A 76 1.07 -2.82 -18.87
C ARG A 76 2.14 -3.90 -19.07
N GLU A 77 3.41 -3.53 -18.96
CA GLU A 77 4.51 -4.49 -19.13
C GLU A 77 4.54 -5.55 -18.03
N VAL A 78 4.38 -5.15 -16.78
CA VAL A 78 4.37 -6.09 -15.63
C VAL A 78 3.13 -7.00 -15.68
N MET A 79 1.99 -6.49 -16.17
CA MET A 79 0.81 -7.32 -16.36
C MET A 79 0.95 -8.31 -17.52
N SER A 80 1.68 -7.95 -18.58
CA SER A 80 1.96 -8.84 -19.71
C SER A 80 2.97 -9.92 -19.35
N ASP A 81 4.02 -9.57 -18.61
CA ASP A 81 5.05 -10.51 -18.13
C ASP A 81 5.31 -10.27 -16.63
N PRO A 82 4.69 -11.08 -15.76
CA PRO A 82 4.86 -10.95 -14.31
C PRO A 82 6.28 -11.21 -13.80
N ALA A 83 7.18 -11.77 -14.62
CA ALA A 83 8.57 -12.06 -14.22
C ALA A 83 9.50 -10.85 -14.42
N VAL A 84 9.04 -9.78 -15.07
CA VAL A 84 9.87 -8.60 -15.35
C VAL A 84 10.26 -7.90 -14.05
N THR A 85 11.56 -7.70 -13.85
CA THR A 85 12.12 -7.00 -12.69
C THR A 85 12.17 -5.49 -12.92
N ALA A 86 12.12 -4.69 -11.85
CA ALA A 86 12.30 -3.23 -11.95
C ALA A 86 13.61 -2.80 -12.64
N SER A 87 14.69 -3.59 -12.50
CA SER A 87 15.97 -3.35 -13.20
C SER A 87 15.84 -3.55 -14.71
N THR A 88 15.14 -4.58 -15.16
CA THR A 88 14.92 -4.83 -16.59
C THR A 88 13.98 -3.78 -17.19
N LEU A 89 12.95 -3.32 -16.45
CA LEU A 89 12.12 -2.18 -16.86
C LEU A 89 12.95 -0.91 -17.06
N LYS A 90 13.87 -0.60 -16.13
CA LYS A 90 14.75 0.56 -16.24
C LYS A 90 15.66 0.47 -17.47
N LYS A 91 16.17 -0.73 -17.79
CA LYS A 91 16.99 -0.95 -18.99
C LYS A 91 16.19 -0.84 -20.29
N LYS A 92 14.92 -1.30 -20.30
CA LYS A 92 14.02 -1.22 -21.46
C LYS A 92 13.59 0.21 -21.78
N HIS A 93 13.45 1.07 -20.76
CA HIS A 93 12.98 2.44 -20.92
C HIS A 93 14.00 3.47 -20.39
N PRO A 94 15.18 3.61 -21.02
CA PRO A 94 16.19 4.56 -20.57
C PRO A 94 15.68 6.00 -20.58
N ASP A 95 14.91 6.39 -21.60
CA ASP A 95 14.41 7.76 -21.76
C ASP A 95 13.39 8.15 -20.66
N LEU A 96 12.51 7.21 -20.30
CA LEU A 96 11.47 7.44 -19.30
C LEU A 96 12.00 7.36 -17.87
N LEU A 97 13.06 6.58 -17.63
CA LEU A 97 13.52 6.19 -16.29
C LEU A 97 14.96 6.60 -15.96
N LYS A 98 15.61 7.42 -16.82
CA LYS A 98 17.00 7.90 -16.66
C LYS A 98 17.31 8.37 -15.24
N HIS A 99 16.46 9.26 -14.72
CA HIS A 99 16.64 9.92 -13.42
C HIS A 99 15.85 9.27 -12.27
N VAL A 100 15.27 8.10 -12.52
CA VAL A 100 14.45 7.36 -11.54
C VAL A 100 15.28 6.21 -10.96
N ALA A 101 15.35 6.13 -9.63
CA ALA A 101 16.03 5.02 -8.97
C ALA A 101 15.22 3.73 -9.11
N ILE A 102 15.90 2.58 -9.15
CA ILE A 102 15.24 1.27 -9.23
C ILE A 102 14.29 1.07 -8.05
N ARG A 103 14.68 1.52 -6.86
CA ARG A 103 13.83 1.48 -5.66
C ARG A 103 12.53 2.28 -5.82
N THR A 104 12.58 3.42 -6.50
CA THR A 104 11.39 4.21 -6.81
C THR A 104 10.45 3.44 -7.72
N ILE A 105 10.97 2.78 -8.76
CA ILE A 105 10.16 1.94 -9.67
C ILE A 105 9.47 0.81 -8.89
N GLN A 106 10.20 0.11 -8.01
CA GLN A 106 9.61 -0.92 -7.14
C GLN A 106 8.50 -0.36 -6.25
N HIS A 107 8.73 0.79 -5.63
CA HIS A 107 7.72 1.47 -4.80
C HIS A 107 6.48 1.82 -5.62
N ARG A 108 6.64 2.35 -6.85
CA ARG A 108 5.50 2.65 -7.74
C ARG A 108 4.67 1.40 -8.01
N LEU A 109 5.32 0.32 -8.42
CA LEU A 109 4.64 -0.94 -8.77
C LEU A 109 3.88 -1.52 -7.56
N GLN A 110 4.50 -1.54 -6.39
CA GLN A 110 3.93 -2.21 -5.20
C GLN A 110 2.96 -1.33 -4.41
N LYS A 111 3.30 -0.06 -4.16
CA LYS A 111 2.54 0.81 -3.25
C LYS A 111 1.51 1.65 -3.98
N ASP A 112 1.86 2.21 -5.12
CA ASP A 112 0.97 3.13 -5.84
C ASP A 112 0.06 2.39 -6.82
N LEU A 113 0.60 1.38 -7.52
CA LEU A 113 -0.16 0.56 -8.48
C LEU A 113 -0.73 -0.73 -7.87
N SER A 114 -0.39 -1.03 -6.61
CA SER A 114 -0.89 -2.20 -5.87
C SER A 114 -0.71 -3.53 -6.62
N LEU A 115 0.36 -3.67 -7.43
CA LEU A 115 0.61 -4.89 -8.17
C LEU A 115 1.18 -5.97 -7.25
N PRO A 116 0.57 -7.17 -7.21
CA PRO A 116 1.04 -8.24 -6.35
C PRO A 116 2.37 -8.80 -6.87
N THR A 117 3.33 -8.97 -5.97
CA THR A 117 4.51 -9.79 -6.24
C THR A 117 4.11 -11.26 -6.24
N ARG A 118 4.37 -11.97 -7.33
CA ARG A 118 4.05 -13.41 -7.45
C ARG A 118 5.34 -14.23 -7.44
N ARG A 119 5.31 -15.35 -6.72
CA ARG A 119 6.32 -16.42 -6.86
C ARG A 119 5.68 -17.56 -7.64
N ALA A 120 6.37 -18.07 -8.65
CA ALA A 120 5.90 -19.24 -9.37
C ALA A 120 5.81 -20.45 -8.42
N ALA A 121 4.73 -21.22 -8.51
CA ALA A 121 4.59 -22.44 -7.74
C ALA A 121 5.61 -23.47 -8.19
N MET A 122 6.23 -24.19 -7.24
CA MET A 122 7.12 -25.30 -7.55
C MET A 122 6.27 -26.45 -8.10
N LYS A 123 6.50 -26.81 -9.36
CA LYS A 123 5.79 -27.90 -10.05
C LYS A 123 6.82 -28.88 -10.60
N PRO A 124 6.56 -30.20 -10.54
CA PRO A 124 7.42 -31.17 -11.20
C PRO A 124 7.36 -30.93 -12.71
N LEU A 125 8.51 -31.11 -13.38
CA LEU A 125 8.57 -31.03 -14.83
C LEU A 125 7.76 -32.20 -15.42
N LEU A 126 6.75 -31.90 -16.23
CA LEU A 126 5.94 -32.90 -16.90
C LEU A 126 6.30 -32.94 -18.38
N THR A 127 6.75 -34.10 -18.85
CA THR A 127 6.88 -34.36 -20.28
C THR A 127 5.50 -34.44 -20.93
N GLU A 128 5.44 -34.26 -22.25
CA GLU A 128 4.18 -34.25 -22.98
C GLU A 128 3.43 -35.59 -22.87
N ALA A 129 4.17 -36.70 -22.89
CA ALA A 129 3.62 -38.04 -22.67
C ALA A 129 2.99 -38.18 -21.27
N MET A 130 3.62 -37.63 -20.23
CA MET A 130 3.07 -37.65 -18.86
C MET A 130 1.79 -36.81 -18.76
N LYS A 131 1.75 -35.63 -19.38
CA LYS A 131 0.54 -34.80 -19.42
C LYS A 131 -0.62 -35.53 -20.09
N LYS A 132 -0.38 -36.17 -21.25
CA LYS A 132 -1.39 -36.95 -21.97
C LYS A 132 -1.92 -38.11 -21.12
N LYS A 133 -1.05 -38.89 -20.47
CA LYS A 133 -1.45 -39.97 -19.56
C LYS A 133 -2.32 -39.45 -18.40
N ARG A 134 -1.93 -38.33 -17.78
CA ARG A 134 -2.70 -37.70 -16.69
C ARG A 134 -4.08 -37.24 -17.16
N ILE A 135 -4.17 -36.55 -18.31
CA ILE A 135 -5.44 -36.10 -18.87
C ILE A 135 -6.33 -37.30 -19.20
N ASN A 136 -5.79 -38.35 -19.83
CA ASN A 136 -6.54 -39.56 -20.14
C ASN A 136 -7.06 -40.25 -18.86
N PHE A 137 -6.25 -40.32 -17.81
CA PHE A 137 -6.67 -40.83 -16.51
C PHE A 137 -7.84 -40.02 -15.94
N CYS A 138 -7.71 -38.68 -15.90
CA CYS A 138 -8.78 -37.81 -15.41
C CYS A 138 -10.07 -37.95 -16.22
N LYS A 139 -9.99 -38.03 -17.56
CA LYS A 139 -11.15 -38.24 -18.43
C LYS A 139 -11.80 -39.60 -18.20
N LYS A 140 -11.00 -40.67 -18.09
CA LYS A 140 -11.50 -42.03 -17.88
C LYS A 140 -12.31 -42.17 -16.58
N TYR A 141 -11.89 -41.47 -15.53
CA TYR A 141 -12.49 -41.55 -14.20
C TYR A 141 -13.24 -40.27 -13.81
N GLN A 142 -13.60 -39.42 -14.78
CA GLN A 142 -14.24 -38.12 -14.52
C GLN A 142 -15.61 -38.26 -13.84
N HIS A 143 -16.35 -39.32 -14.17
CA HIS A 143 -17.70 -39.58 -13.68
C HIS A 143 -17.75 -40.56 -12.49
N TRP A 144 -16.59 -40.94 -11.95
CA TRP A 144 -16.56 -41.87 -10.83
C TRP A 144 -17.09 -41.24 -9.55
N THR A 145 -17.99 -41.97 -8.90
CA THR A 145 -18.57 -41.58 -7.61
C THR A 145 -17.67 -42.02 -6.46
N SER A 146 -17.95 -41.53 -5.24
CA SER A 146 -17.19 -41.91 -4.05
C SER A 146 -17.17 -43.44 -3.84
N ASP A 147 -18.28 -44.13 -4.16
CA ASP A 147 -18.37 -45.59 -4.02
C ASP A 147 -17.52 -46.35 -5.03
N ASP A 148 -17.30 -45.81 -6.23
CA ASP A 148 -16.39 -46.39 -7.21
C ASP A 148 -14.93 -46.28 -6.76
N TRP A 149 -14.56 -45.17 -6.12
CA TRP A 149 -13.23 -45.01 -5.53
C TRP A 149 -13.01 -45.96 -4.34
N LYS A 150 -14.03 -46.25 -3.52
CA LYS A 150 -13.94 -47.21 -2.41
C LYS A 150 -13.52 -48.61 -2.88
N LYS A 151 -13.94 -49.03 -4.08
CA LYS A 151 -13.52 -50.32 -4.69
C LYS A 151 -12.01 -50.37 -4.92
N VAL A 152 -11.41 -49.26 -5.36
CA VAL A 152 -9.95 -49.17 -5.60
C VAL A 152 -9.16 -49.22 -4.29
N PHE A 153 -9.64 -48.55 -3.24
CA PHE A 153 -8.99 -48.61 -1.93
C PHE A 153 -9.07 -50.01 -1.30
N ARG A 154 -10.23 -50.68 -1.40
CA ARG A 154 -10.43 -52.02 -0.85
C ARG A 154 -9.52 -53.06 -1.52
N ASN A 155 -9.32 -52.98 -2.83
CA ASN A 155 -8.47 -53.91 -3.58
C ASN A 155 -6.96 -53.72 -3.35
N ARG A 156 -6.52 -52.66 -2.67
CA ARG A 156 -5.09 -52.43 -2.35
C ARG A 156 -4.66 -53.02 -1.00
N LEU A 157 -5.60 -53.47 -0.17
CA LEU A 157 -5.35 -53.95 1.20
C LEU A 157 -5.30 -55.47 1.37
N LEU A 158 -5.30 -56.24 0.29
CA LEU A 158 -5.08 -57.68 0.35
C LEU A 158 -3.83 -58.03 -0.46
N PRO A 159 -2.69 -58.38 0.19
CA PRO A 159 -1.64 -59.09 -0.52
C PRO A 159 -2.17 -60.48 -0.92
N ALA A 160 -1.81 -60.90 -2.13
CA ALA A 160 -2.01 -62.26 -2.62
C ALA A 160 -1.19 -63.28 -1.80
#